data_AF-A0AAU3NJQ3-F1
#
_entry.id   AF-A0AAU3NJQ3-F1
#
_cell.length_a   1.000
_cell.length_b   1.000
_cell.length_c   1.000
_cell.angle_alpha   90.00
_cell.angle_beta   90.00
_cell.angle_gamma   90.00
#
_symmetry.space_group_name_H-M   'P 1'
#
loop_
_entity.id
_entity.type
_entity.pdbx_description
1 polymer ?
#
loop_
_entity_poly.entity_id
_entity_poly.type
_entity_poly.pdbx_seq_one_letter_code
_entity_poly.pdbx_strand_id
1 'polypeptide(L)' 'MPIHKVNESAVTGRDGCTLPARVLADNGITARVQIEGCGIQLRQGQIHTVASNAIQDNR' A
#
# COMPACT_ATOMS: atom_id res chain seq x y z
N MET A 1 -14.10 -0.42 -8.67
CA MET A 1 -13.22 -1.41 -8.03
C MET A 1 -12.80 -0.84 -6.69
N PRO A 2 -12.77 -1.61 -5.59
CA PRO A 2 -12.32 -1.09 -4.30
C PRO A 2 -10.86 -0.65 -4.41
N ILE A 3 -10.62 0.66 -4.35
CA ILE A 3 -9.28 1.23 -4.24
C ILE A 3 -8.87 1.05 -2.78
N HIS A 4 -7.72 0.49 -2.49
CA HIS A 4 -7.22 0.45 -1.12
C HIS A 4 -6.22 1.59 -0.94
N LYS A 5 -5.95 1.95 0.31
CA LYS A 5 -4.97 2.97 0.66
C LYS A 5 -3.91 2.35 1.56
N VAL A 6 -2.65 2.69 1.33
CA VAL A 6 -1.52 2.27 2.17
C VAL A 6 -0.70 3.48 2.53
N ASN A 7 -0.21 3.55 3.77
CA ASN A 7 0.77 4.57 4.12
C ASN A 7 2.12 4.20 3.48
N GLU A 8 2.74 5.14 2.78
CA GLU A 8 4.10 4.99 2.23
C GLU A 8 5.13 4.61 3.32
N SER A 9 4.88 5.00 4.57
CA SER A 9 5.68 4.61 5.73
C SER A 9 5.64 3.11 6.03
N ALA A 10 4.52 2.43 5.73
CA ALA A 10 4.39 0.99 5.92
C ALA A 10 5.27 0.19 4.94
N VAL A 11 5.71 0.83 3.86
CA VAL A 11 6.59 0.25 2.85
C VAL A 11 8.05 0.64 3.09
N THR A 12 8.31 1.91 3.40
CA THR A 12 9.66 2.50 3.43
C THR A 12 10.23 2.68 4.84
N GLY A 13 9.39 2.58 5.88
CA GLY A 13 9.78 2.84 7.27
C GLY A 13 10.04 4.31 7.60
N ARG A 14 9.59 5.24 6.74
CA ARG A 14 9.79 6.70 6.90
C ARG A 14 8.44 7.42 6.91
N ASP A 15 8.36 8.60 7.52
CA ASP A 15 7.15 9.43 7.40
C ASP A 15 6.78 9.64 5.93
N GLY A 16 5.51 9.37 5.61
CA GLY A 16 5.04 9.23 4.24
C GLY A 16 3.57 9.61 4.11
N CYS A 17 3.14 9.74 2.85
CA CYS A 17 1.77 10.04 2.51
C CYS A 17 0.94 8.76 2.30
N THR A 18 -0.39 8.89 2.36
CA THR A 18 -1.29 7.79 2.04
C THR A 18 -1.44 7.66 0.53
N LEU A 19 -1.05 6.51 -0.01
CA LEU A 19 -1.07 6.22 -1.44
C LEU A 19 -2.18 5.24 -1.78
N PRO A 20 -2.86 5.43 -2.94
CA PRO A 20 -3.75 4.41 -3.45
C PRO A 20 -2.93 3.18 -3.87
N ALA A 21 -3.43 2.01 -3.50
CA ALA A 21 -2.81 0.73 -3.78
C ALA A 21 -3.87 -0.34 -4.08
N ARG A 22 -3.43 -1.34 -4.83
CA ARG A 22 -4.20 -2.53 -5.18
C ARG A 22 -3.66 -3.72 -4.42
N VAL A 23 -4.51 -4.40 -3.65
CA VAL A 23 -4.15 -5.65 -3.00
C VAL A 23 -4.12 -6.77 -4.02
N LEU A 24 -2.97 -7.44 -4.16
CA LEU A 24 -2.79 -8.60 -5.04
C LEU A 24 -2.98 -9.92 -4.29
N ALA A 25 -2.54 -9.97 -3.03
CA ALA A 25 -2.71 -11.11 -2.15
C ALA A 25 -2.67 -10.63 -0.69
N ASP A 26 -3.50 -11.20 0.17
CA ASP A 26 -3.48 -10.96 1.61
C ASP A 26 -3.72 -12.29 2.35
N ASN A 27 -2.92 -12.57 3.37
CA ASN A 27 -3.03 -13.76 4.22
C ASN A 27 -3.46 -13.43 5.66
N GLY A 28 -3.85 -12.18 5.95
CA GLY A 28 -4.25 -11.70 7.27
C GLY A 28 -3.10 -11.24 8.17
N ILE A 29 -1.84 -11.48 7.77
CA ILE A 29 -0.63 -10.98 8.46
C ILE A 29 0.07 -9.96 7.56
N THR A 30 0.26 -10.32 6.29
CA THR A 30 0.93 -9.52 5.27
C THR A 30 0.12 -9.50 4.00
N ALA A 31 0.19 -8.37 3.31
CA ALA A 31 -0.46 -8.17 2.04
C ALA A 31 0.55 -7.70 0.99
N ARG A 32 0.49 -8.30 -0.19
CA ARG A 32 1.20 -7.85 -1.38
C ARG A 32 0.36 -6.81 -2.07
N VAL A 33 0.87 -5.59 -2.14
CA VAL A 33 0.19 -4.45 -2.75
C VAL A 33 0.96 -3.93 -3.95
N GLN A 34 0.22 -3.55 -4.99
CA GLN A 34 0.74 -2.75 -6.09
C GLN A 34 0.36 -1.30 -5.87
N ILE A 35 1.34 -0.40 -5.90
CA ILE A 35 1.13 1.03 -5.74
C ILE A 35 0.45 1.58 -7.00
N GLU A 36 -0.72 2.23 -6.86
CA GLU A 36 -1.48 2.79 -7.98
C GLU A 36 -1.29 4.30 -8.14
N GLY A 37 -0.64 4.98 -7.18
CA GLY A 37 -0.31 6.41 -7.25
C GLY A 37 1.15 6.68 -6.91
N CYS A 38 1.71 7.81 -7.32
CA CYS A 38 3.10 8.17 -6.98
C CYS A 38 3.16 8.87 -5.62
N GLY A 39 4.09 8.45 -4.77
CA GLY A 39 4.43 9.09 -3.50
C GLY A 39 5.75 9.85 -3.56
N ILE A 40 6.26 10.19 -2.38
CA ILE A 40 7.52 10.93 -2.23
C ILE A 40 8.70 10.01 -2.60
N GLN A 41 8.57 8.72 -2.26
CA GLN A 41 9.61 7.70 -2.36
C GLN A 41 9.17 6.51 -3.25
N LEU A 42 7.87 6.29 -3.39
CA LEU A 42 7.30 5.19 -4.17
C LEU A 42 6.74 5.65 -5.51
N ARG A 43 6.86 4.79 -6.52
CA ARG A 43 6.33 5.02 -7.86
C ARG A 43 5.14 4.10 -8.15
N GLN A 44 4.25 4.58 -9.01
CA GLN A 44 3.15 3.78 -9.54
C GLN A 44 3.68 2.50 -10.21
N GLY A 45 2.99 1.39 -9.97
CA GLY A 45 3.28 0.06 -10.52
C GLY A 45 4.20 -0.79 -9.66
N GLN A 46 4.88 -0.22 -8.65
CA GLN A 46 5.76 -0.99 -7.76
C GLN A 46 4.96 -1.95 -6.88
N ILE A 47 5.52 -3.13 -6.61
CA ILE A 47 4.89 -4.16 -5.77
C ILE A 47 5.68 -4.30 -4.48
N HIS A 48 4.98 -4.20 -3.36
CA HIS A 48 5.56 -4.31 -2.02
C HIS A 48 4.76 -5.26 -1.14
N THR A 49 5.43 -5.84 -0.16
CA THR A 49 4.79 -6.60 0.91
C THR A 49 4.74 -5.70 2.14
N VAL A 50 3.53 -5.44 2.63
CA VAL A 50 3.28 -4.66 3.84
C VAL A 50 2.51 -5.50 4.84
N ALA A 51 2.44 -5.04 6.10
CA ALA A 51 1.53 -5.65 7.07
C ALA A 51 0.07 -5.45 6.63
N SER A 52 -0.78 -6.47 6.79
CA SER A 52 -2.19 -6.42 6.35
C SER A 52 -2.97 -5.29 7.04
N ASN A 53 -2.64 -5.00 8.31
CA ASN A 53 -3.23 -3.89 9.06
C ASN A 53 -2.81 -2.48 8.60
N ALA A 54 -1.80 -2.37 7.73
CA ALA A 54 -1.37 -1.10 7.16
C ALA A 54 -2.20 -0.69 5.93
N ILE A 55 -3.08 -1.58 5.46
CA ILE A 55 -3.98 -1.34 4.35
C ILE A 55 -5.32 -0.88 4.89
N GLN A 56 -5.77 0.27 4.38
CA GLN A 56 -7.06 0.86 4.69
C GLN A 56 -8.01 0.67 3.50
N ASP A 57 -9.21 0.17 3.76
CA ASP A 57 -10.29 0.19 2.78
C ASP A 57 -10.69 1.64 2.49
N ASN A 58 -10.84 2.00 1.20
CA ASN A 58 -11.41 3.29 0.79
C ASN A 58 -12.95 3.23 0.82
N ARG A 59 -13.51 2.84 1.96
CA ARG A 59 -14.95 2.93 2.25
C ARG A 59 -15.36 4.37 2.56
#